data_AF-A0A6G2DW40-F1
#
_entry.id   AF-A0A6G2DW40-F1
#
_cell.length_a   1.000
_cell.length_b   1.000
_cell.length_c   1.000
_cell.angle_alpha   90.00
_cell.angle_beta   90.00
_cell.angle_gamma   90.00
#
_symmetry.space_group_name_H-M   'P 1'
#
loop_
_entity.id
_entity.type
_entity.pdbx_description
1 polymer ?
#
loop_
_entity_poly.entity_id
_entity_poly.type
_entity_poly.pdbx_seq_one_letter_code
_entity_poly.pdbx_strand_id
1 'polypeptide(L)'
;NSSAGAYANGSLTHFVLDRLLDAYGTSVYTHEMVHNSDSAIYFEGNGRREGLGAELYALGLLQSVDSVNSHILALNTLYKAEKDDLNRLHTYNPVERFDSDEALQSYMHGSYDVMYTLDAMEAKAILAQNNDVKKKWFRKIENYYVRDTRHNKDTHAGNKVRPLTDEEVANLTSLNSLIDNDIINRRSYDDNREYKR
;
A
#
# COMPACT_ATOMS: atom_id res chain seq x y z
N ASN A 1 14.11 -11.28 -21.23
CA ASN A 1 14.62 -10.35 -20.20
C ASN A 1 15.02 -9.00 -20.78
N SER A 2 14.11 -8.26 -21.42
CA SER A 2 14.48 -6.95 -22.02
C SER A 2 13.35 -5.91 -21.98
N SER A 3 12.56 -5.87 -20.91
CA SER A 3 11.55 -4.82 -20.69
C SER A 3 11.42 -4.34 -19.24
N ALA A 4 12.25 -4.81 -18.31
CA ALA A 4 12.23 -4.37 -16.91
C ALA A 4 13.27 -3.28 -16.68
N GLY A 5 12.93 -2.25 -15.89
CA GLY A 5 13.84 -1.15 -15.54
C GLY A 5 15.02 -1.62 -14.68
N ALA A 6 14.72 -2.43 -13.67
CA ALA A 6 15.65 -3.26 -12.90
C ALA A 6 15.04 -4.65 -12.63
N TYR A 7 15.84 -5.60 -12.16
CA TYR A 7 15.35 -6.88 -11.64
C TYR A 7 16.30 -7.54 -10.64
N ALA A 8 15.73 -8.30 -9.71
CA ALA A 8 16.39 -9.17 -8.76
C ALA A 8 16.34 -10.64 -9.21
N ASN A 9 17.38 -11.42 -8.92
CA ASN A 9 17.43 -12.86 -9.24
C ASN A 9 17.48 -13.77 -8.00
N GLY A 10 17.24 -13.22 -6.81
CA GLY A 10 17.38 -13.91 -5.52
C GLY A 10 18.77 -13.79 -4.89
N SER A 11 19.73 -13.12 -5.55
CA SER A 11 21.08 -12.89 -5.01
C SER A 11 21.70 -11.56 -5.45
N LEU A 12 21.41 -11.13 -6.68
CA LEU A 12 21.92 -9.89 -7.26
C LEU A 12 20.77 -9.02 -7.74
N THR A 13 21.02 -7.71 -7.74
CA THR A 13 20.16 -6.71 -8.37
C THR A 13 20.83 -6.22 -9.65
N HIS A 14 20.06 -6.18 -10.74
CA HIS A 14 20.52 -5.71 -12.05
C HIS A 14 19.72 -4.48 -12.46
N PHE A 15 20.40 -3.35 -12.64
CA PHE A 15 19.82 -2.13 -13.24
C PHE A 15 20.06 -2.16 -14.75
N VAL A 16 18.99 -2.22 -15.53
CA VAL A 16 19.08 -2.36 -17.00
C VAL A 16 18.80 -1.03 -17.69
N LEU A 17 17.69 -0.36 -17.32
CA LEU A 17 17.29 0.95 -17.84
C LEU A 17 17.27 2.02 -16.75
N ASP A 18 16.90 1.64 -15.53
CA ASP A 18 16.80 2.58 -14.42
C ASP A 18 18.19 3.04 -13.95
N ARG A 19 18.33 4.33 -13.64
CA ARG A 19 19.59 4.90 -13.19
C ARG A 19 19.70 4.78 -11.68
N LEU A 20 20.55 3.89 -11.20
CA LEU A 20 20.74 3.66 -9.76
C LEU A 20 21.00 4.93 -8.92
N LEU A 21 21.74 5.90 -9.46
CA LEU A 21 22.24 7.05 -8.68
C LEU A 21 21.26 8.24 -8.57
N ASP A 22 20.03 8.12 -9.05
CA ASP A 22 19.00 9.14 -8.83
C ASP A 22 17.96 8.68 -7.77
N ALA A 23 17.15 9.61 -7.27
CA ALA A 23 16.21 9.32 -6.17
C ALA A 23 15.27 8.15 -6.50
N TYR A 24 14.77 8.09 -7.74
CA TYR A 24 13.94 6.99 -8.23
C TYR A 24 14.72 5.68 -8.24
N GLY A 25 15.93 5.65 -8.81
CA GLY A 25 16.77 4.46 -8.84
C GLY A 25 17.17 3.95 -7.47
N THR A 26 17.32 4.84 -6.49
CA THR A 26 17.58 4.43 -5.10
C THR A 26 16.34 3.81 -4.44
N SER A 27 15.12 4.25 -4.76
CA SER A 27 13.88 3.55 -4.36
C SER A 27 13.77 2.18 -5.04
N VAL A 28 14.02 2.11 -6.35
CA VAL A 28 14.09 0.84 -7.11
C VAL A 28 15.13 -0.10 -6.50
N TYR A 29 16.28 0.40 -6.05
CA TYR A 29 17.26 -0.42 -5.35
C TYR A 29 16.66 -1.08 -4.11
N THR A 30 15.93 -0.33 -3.28
CA THR A 30 15.28 -0.93 -2.10
C THR A 30 14.21 -1.96 -2.48
N HIS A 31 13.45 -1.73 -3.55
CA HIS A 31 12.49 -2.68 -4.10
C HIS A 31 13.16 -4.02 -4.47
N GLU A 32 14.22 -3.96 -5.26
CA GLU A 32 14.94 -5.16 -5.68
C GLU A 32 15.68 -5.85 -4.52
N MET A 33 16.12 -5.08 -3.51
CA MET A 33 16.68 -5.66 -2.28
C MET A 33 15.64 -6.44 -1.48
N VAL A 34 14.38 -5.99 -1.44
CA VAL A 34 13.27 -6.76 -0.86
C VAL A 34 13.09 -8.08 -1.60
N HIS A 35 13.05 -8.07 -2.94
CA HIS A 35 12.94 -9.31 -3.73
C HIS A 35 14.05 -10.32 -3.41
N ASN A 36 15.29 -9.85 -3.23
CA ASN A 36 16.43 -10.70 -2.89
C ASN A 36 16.42 -11.19 -1.44
N SER A 37 15.80 -10.44 -0.52
CA SER A 37 16.05 -10.60 0.92
C SER A 37 14.81 -10.92 1.76
N ASP A 38 13.60 -10.84 1.19
CA ASP A 38 12.37 -10.91 1.97
C ASP A 38 12.25 -12.20 2.78
N SER A 39 12.51 -13.34 2.15
CA SER A 39 12.25 -14.66 2.71
C SER A 39 13.27 -15.05 3.79
N ALA A 40 14.52 -14.63 3.63
CA ALA A 40 15.64 -15.04 4.49
C ALA A 40 16.00 -14.01 5.56
N ILE A 41 15.80 -12.72 5.29
CA ILE A 41 16.24 -11.62 6.17
C ILE A 41 15.02 -10.92 6.75
N TYR A 42 14.19 -10.27 5.93
CA TYR A 42 13.06 -9.48 6.44
C TYR A 42 12.02 -10.33 7.18
N PHE A 43 11.82 -11.58 6.75
CA PHE A 43 10.89 -12.53 7.38
C PHE A 43 11.61 -13.60 8.22
N GLU A 44 12.87 -13.36 8.59
CA GLU A 44 13.63 -14.19 9.52
C GLU A 44 13.71 -15.68 9.11
N GLY A 45 13.72 -15.97 7.81
CA GLY A 45 13.82 -17.33 7.29
C GLY A 45 12.50 -18.08 7.13
N ASN A 46 11.36 -17.47 7.47
CA ASN A 46 10.05 -18.12 7.37
C ASN A 46 9.49 -18.19 5.94
N GLY A 47 10.10 -17.46 5.00
CA GLY A 47 9.61 -17.36 3.63
C GLY A 47 8.35 -16.50 3.50
N ARG A 48 7.91 -16.31 2.24
CA ARG A 48 6.68 -15.57 1.93
C ARG A 48 5.46 -16.39 2.32
N ARG A 49 4.41 -15.71 2.82
CA ARG A 49 3.09 -16.33 2.99
C ARG A 49 2.58 -16.89 1.66
N GLU A 50 2.13 -18.15 1.67
CA GLU A 50 1.58 -18.78 0.48
C GLU A 50 0.40 -17.97 -0.08
N GLY A 51 0.43 -17.75 -1.38
CA GLY A 51 -0.54 -16.93 -2.08
C GLY A 51 -0.22 -15.43 -2.11
N LEU A 52 0.87 -14.96 -1.50
CA LEU A 52 1.33 -13.58 -1.67
C LEU A 52 2.59 -13.55 -2.54
N GLY A 53 2.53 -12.81 -3.65
CA GLY A 53 3.66 -12.62 -4.57
C GLY A 53 4.75 -11.73 -3.98
N ALA A 54 5.93 -11.75 -4.60
CA ALA A 54 7.07 -10.95 -4.15
C ALA A 54 6.82 -9.44 -4.25
N GLU A 55 6.14 -9.00 -5.32
CA GLU A 55 5.80 -7.60 -5.58
C GLU A 55 4.97 -6.95 -4.47
N LEU A 56 4.12 -7.72 -3.78
CA LEU A 56 3.33 -7.20 -2.66
C LEU A 56 4.23 -6.68 -1.54
N TYR A 57 5.29 -7.42 -1.23
CA TYR A 57 6.21 -7.05 -0.16
C TYR A 57 7.14 -5.92 -0.58
N ALA A 58 7.54 -5.88 -1.85
CA ALA A 58 8.35 -4.79 -2.38
C ALA A 58 7.52 -3.50 -2.47
N LEU A 59 6.54 -3.42 -3.39
CA LEU A 59 5.78 -2.21 -3.67
C LEU A 59 4.86 -1.76 -2.53
N GLY A 60 4.29 -2.72 -1.80
CA GLY A 60 3.21 -2.44 -0.85
C GLY A 60 3.66 -2.30 0.60
N LEU A 61 4.88 -2.69 0.94
CA LEU A 61 5.30 -2.81 2.35
C LEU A 61 6.70 -2.25 2.64
N LEU A 62 7.74 -2.75 1.95
CA LEU A 62 9.13 -2.58 2.39
C LEU A 62 10.00 -1.73 1.46
N GLN A 63 9.51 -1.35 0.28
CA GLN A 63 10.19 -0.37 -0.58
C GLN A 63 10.21 1.01 0.08
N SER A 64 11.35 1.69 0.01
CA SER A 64 11.46 3.08 0.42
C SER A 64 10.75 3.99 -0.56
N VAL A 65 10.12 5.05 -0.06
CA VAL A 65 9.62 6.13 -0.93
C VAL A 65 10.75 6.75 -1.76
N ASP A 66 10.45 7.08 -3.00
CA ASP A 66 11.33 7.82 -3.92
C ASP A 66 11.39 9.32 -3.62
N SER A 67 10.41 9.84 -2.89
CA SER A 67 10.36 11.21 -2.37
C SER A 67 9.71 11.26 -0.97
N VAL A 68 10.23 12.11 -0.08
CA VAL A 68 9.59 12.38 1.23
C VAL A 68 8.26 13.13 1.11
N ASN A 69 7.91 13.59 -0.09
CA ASN A 69 6.63 14.24 -0.39
C ASN A 69 5.63 13.25 -1.02
N SER A 70 5.97 11.96 -1.11
CA SER A 70 5.08 10.93 -1.65
C SER A 70 3.80 10.80 -0.82
N HIS A 71 2.67 10.55 -1.49
CA HIS A 71 1.36 10.44 -0.85
C HIS A 71 0.99 8.99 -0.47
N ILE A 72 1.92 8.05 -0.60
CA ILE A 72 1.69 6.64 -0.29
C ILE A 72 2.02 6.35 1.19
N LEU A 73 1.40 5.32 1.75
CA LEU A 73 1.78 4.83 3.08
C LEU A 73 2.99 3.90 2.95
N ALA A 74 4.18 4.46 3.17
CA ALA A 74 5.45 3.74 3.16
C ALA A 74 6.47 4.43 4.07
N LEU A 75 7.65 3.82 4.21
CA LEU A 75 8.76 4.38 4.96
C LEU A 75 9.74 5.07 4.02
N ASN A 76 10.32 6.19 4.44
CA ASN A 76 11.61 6.62 3.89
C ASN A 76 12.67 5.88 4.69
N THR A 77 13.44 4.98 4.10
CA THR A 77 14.49 4.23 4.81
C THR A 77 15.90 4.57 4.33
N LEU A 78 16.03 5.52 3.41
CA LEU A 78 17.22 5.59 2.57
C LEU A 78 17.96 6.92 2.65
N TYR A 79 17.28 8.06 2.46
CA TYR A 79 17.96 9.34 2.30
C TYR A 79 17.46 10.40 3.27
N LYS A 80 18.32 11.40 3.49
CA LYS A 80 17.97 12.61 4.21
C LYS A 80 17.32 13.62 3.26
N ALA A 81 16.34 14.34 3.75
CA ALA A 81 15.68 15.43 3.04
C ALA A 81 15.73 16.73 3.87
N GLU A 82 15.29 17.82 3.26
CA GLU A 82 15.13 19.10 3.96
C GLU A 82 14.11 18.94 5.10
N LYS A 83 14.54 19.25 6.32
CA LYS A 83 13.75 19.01 7.53
C LYS A 83 12.43 19.80 7.54
N ASP A 84 12.53 21.05 7.10
CA ASP A 84 11.47 22.07 7.20
C ASP A 84 10.68 22.25 5.89
N ASP A 85 10.77 21.31 4.93
CA ASP A 85 9.88 21.31 3.76
C ASP A 85 8.43 21.10 4.21
N LEU A 86 7.57 22.05 3.87
CA LEU A 86 6.14 22.04 4.22
C LEU A 86 5.35 20.99 3.44
N ASN A 87 5.90 20.45 2.34
CA ASN A 87 5.26 19.39 1.55
C ASN A 87 5.65 17.99 2.02
N ARG A 88 6.49 17.89 3.05
CA ARG A 88 7.03 16.62 3.54
C ARG A 88 5.96 15.80 4.26
N LEU A 89 5.83 14.55 3.84
CA LEU A 89 4.91 13.55 4.39
C LEU A 89 5.62 12.39 5.12
N HIS A 90 6.91 12.18 4.83
CA HIS A 90 7.73 11.14 5.47
C HIS A 90 8.83 11.71 6.36
N THR A 91 9.47 10.87 7.18
CA THR A 91 10.63 11.31 7.99
C THR A 91 11.73 11.92 7.11
N TYR A 92 12.31 13.03 7.58
CA TYR A 92 13.41 13.71 6.90
C TYR A 92 14.76 13.01 7.11
N ASN A 93 14.92 12.24 8.19
CA ASN A 93 16.15 11.54 8.54
C ASN A 93 15.82 10.15 9.10
N PRO A 94 15.91 9.10 8.28
CA PRO A 94 15.48 7.77 8.69
C PRO A 94 16.35 7.16 9.79
N VAL A 95 17.66 7.39 9.75
CA VAL A 95 18.62 6.84 10.74
C VAL A 95 18.35 7.40 12.13
N GLU A 96 17.99 8.68 12.23
CA GLU A 96 17.62 9.29 13.52
C GLU A 96 16.19 8.92 13.95
N ARG A 97 15.29 8.68 13.00
CA ARG A 97 13.87 8.43 13.31
C ARG A 97 13.58 6.98 13.69
N PHE A 98 14.34 6.04 13.14
CA PHE A 98 14.13 4.59 13.25
C PHE A 98 15.35 3.93 13.91
N ASP A 99 15.65 4.33 15.14
CA ASP A 99 16.77 3.83 15.93
C ASP A 99 16.41 2.62 16.80
N SER A 100 15.12 2.30 16.95
CA SER A 100 14.62 1.09 17.58
C SER A 100 13.26 0.64 17.01
N ASP A 101 12.86 -0.58 17.34
CA ASP A 101 11.54 -1.13 16.99
C ASP A 101 10.41 -0.28 17.59
N GLU A 102 10.58 0.21 18.83
CA GLU A 102 9.63 1.11 19.49
C GLU A 102 9.54 2.46 18.79
N ALA A 103 10.66 2.99 18.29
CA ALA A 103 10.68 4.24 17.54
C ALA A 103 9.93 4.12 16.21
N LEU A 104 10.12 2.99 15.50
CA LEU A 104 9.37 2.64 14.29
C LEU A 104 7.87 2.44 14.59
N GLN A 105 7.54 1.69 15.64
CA GLN A 105 6.16 1.47 16.07
C GLN A 105 5.47 2.81 16.41
N SER A 106 6.13 3.67 17.17
CA SER A 106 5.61 5.00 17.52
C SER A 106 5.38 5.87 16.28
N TYR A 107 6.28 5.82 15.30
CA TYR A 107 6.13 6.53 14.02
C TYR A 107 4.89 6.07 13.26
N MET A 108 4.76 4.76 13.08
CA MET A 108 3.64 4.18 12.33
C MET A 108 2.32 4.43 13.08
N HIS A 109 2.30 4.25 14.40
CA HIS A 109 1.13 4.52 15.23
C HIS A 109 0.66 5.97 15.09
N GLY A 110 1.55 6.95 15.28
CA GLY A 110 1.20 8.36 15.12
C GLY A 110 0.74 8.71 13.70
N SER A 111 1.31 8.07 12.68
CA SER A 111 0.88 8.25 11.29
C SER A 111 -0.55 7.72 11.08
N TYR A 112 -0.87 6.54 11.60
CA TYR A 112 -2.21 5.96 11.53
C TYR A 112 -3.23 6.71 12.38
N ASP A 113 -2.86 7.25 13.56
CA ASP A 113 -3.76 8.08 14.37
C ASP A 113 -4.27 9.29 13.59
N VAL A 114 -3.38 9.96 12.85
CA VAL A 114 -3.74 11.09 11.98
C VAL A 114 -4.65 10.63 10.84
N MET A 115 -4.26 9.55 10.13
CA MET A 115 -5.04 9.03 9.01
C MET A 115 -6.44 8.59 9.44
N TYR A 116 -6.57 7.82 10.52
CA TYR A 116 -7.87 7.38 11.04
C TYR A 116 -8.75 8.55 11.47
N THR A 117 -8.15 9.59 12.06
CA THR A 117 -8.89 10.81 12.42
C THR A 117 -9.44 11.50 11.17
N LEU A 118 -8.62 11.68 10.14
CA LEU A 118 -9.02 12.30 8.88
C LEU A 118 -10.06 11.47 8.14
N ASP A 119 -9.88 10.15 8.04
CA ASP A 119 -10.84 9.23 7.42
C ASP A 119 -12.19 9.26 8.14
N ALA A 120 -12.20 9.30 9.48
CA ALA A 120 -13.43 9.40 10.25
C ALA A 120 -14.14 10.75 10.04
N MET A 121 -13.39 11.85 9.94
CA MET A 121 -13.93 13.18 9.63
C MET A 121 -14.53 13.23 8.21
N GLU A 122 -13.82 12.66 7.24
CA GLU A 122 -14.28 12.54 5.86
C GLU A 122 -15.56 11.69 5.78
N ALA A 123 -15.55 10.51 6.40
CA ALA A 123 -16.72 9.64 6.49
C ALA A 123 -17.92 10.38 7.07
N LYS A 124 -17.75 11.11 8.19
CA LYS A 124 -18.82 11.91 8.79
C LYS A 124 -19.37 12.96 7.83
N ALA A 125 -18.50 13.65 7.10
CA ALA A 125 -18.89 14.68 6.15
C ALA A 125 -19.69 14.11 4.97
N ILE A 126 -19.29 12.95 4.45
CA ILE A 126 -19.92 12.30 3.29
C ILE A 126 -21.19 11.53 3.69
N LEU A 127 -21.24 10.92 4.87
CA LEU A 127 -22.43 10.22 5.38
C LEU A 127 -23.61 11.17 5.58
N ALA A 128 -23.36 12.46 5.83
CA ALA A 128 -24.37 13.51 5.92
C ALA A 128 -24.93 13.96 4.56
N GLN A 129 -24.32 13.54 3.44
CA GLN A 129 -24.77 13.89 2.09
C GLN A 129 -25.88 12.94 1.59
N ASN A 130 -26.47 13.27 0.44
CA ASN A 130 -27.45 12.38 -0.21
C ASN A 130 -26.78 11.15 -0.85
N ASN A 131 -27.58 10.14 -1.20
CA ASN A 131 -27.10 8.87 -1.74
C ASN A 131 -26.38 9.01 -3.09
N ASP A 132 -26.69 10.03 -3.89
CA ASP A 132 -26.01 10.26 -5.17
C ASP A 132 -24.57 10.76 -4.96
N VAL A 133 -24.35 11.60 -3.94
CA VAL A 133 -22.99 12.00 -3.54
C VAL A 133 -22.23 10.80 -2.97
N LYS A 134 -22.85 10.02 -2.07
CA LYS A 134 -22.23 8.81 -1.51
C LYS A 134 -21.83 7.81 -2.60
N LYS A 135 -22.69 7.55 -3.60
CA LYS A 135 -22.39 6.66 -4.75
C LYS A 135 -21.24 7.17 -5.64
N LYS A 136 -20.98 8.48 -5.66
CA LYS A 136 -19.82 9.05 -6.37
C LYS A 136 -18.54 8.96 -5.54
N TRP A 137 -18.67 9.07 -4.23
CA TRP A 137 -17.54 9.11 -3.30
C TRP A 137 -17.01 7.74 -2.91
N PHE A 138 -17.90 6.76 -2.71
CA PHE A 138 -17.58 5.46 -2.15
C PHE A 138 -17.68 4.32 -3.14
N ARG A 139 -16.90 3.27 -2.91
CA ARG A 139 -16.92 2.01 -3.64
C ARG A 139 -17.01 0.83 -2.67
N LYS A 140 -17.49 -0.29 -3.19
CA LYS A 140 -17.39 -1.57 -2.51
C LYS A 140 -16.12 -2.27 -2.97
N ILE A 141 -15.29 -2.69 -2.01
CA ILE A 141 -14.19 -3.61 -2.26
C ILE A 141 -14.64 -5.02 -1.91
N GLU A 142 -14.34 -5.98 -2.78
CA GLU A 142 -14.74 -7.37 -2.59
C GLU A 142 -13.59 -8.30 -2.98
N ASN A 143 -13.63 -9.52 -2.47
CA ASN A 143 -12.73 -10.57 -2.90
C ASN A 143 -13.30 -11.32 -4.11
N TYR A 144 -12.44 -11.70 -5.03
CA TYR A 144 -12.69 -12.76 -5.99
C TYR A 144 -11.67 -13.86 -5.78
N TYR A 145 -12.10 -15.12 -5.88
CA TYR A 145 -11.22 -16.23 -5.61
C TYR A 145 -10.62 -16.79 -6.89
N VAL A 146 -9.33 -17.11 -6.82
CA VAL A 146 -8.58 -17.72 -7.92
C VAL A 146 -8.28 -19.16 -7.54
N ARG A 147 -8.53 -20.07 -8.48
CA ARG A 147 -8.18 -21.48 -8.31
C ARG A 147 -6.67 -21.62 -8.19
N ASP A 148 -6.22 -22.12 -7.05
CA ASP A 148 -4.85 -22.55 -6.87
C ASP A 148 -4.61 -23.86 -7.64
N THR A 149 -3.61 -23.85 -8.52
CA THR A 149 -3.23 -25.01 -9.34
C THR A 149 -2.46 -26.05 -8.53
N ARG A 150 -1.82 -25.68 -7.42
CA ARG A 150 -1.05 -26.59 -6.56
C ARG A 150 -1.97 -27.47 -5.73
N HIS A 151 -3.00 -26.89 -5.10
CA HIS A 151 -3.93 -27.62 -4.23
C HIS A 151 -5.29 -27.89 -4.86
N ASN A 152 -5.52 -27.41 -6.09
CA ASN A 152 -6.77 -27.54 -6.82
C ASN A 152 -7.99 -27.01 -6.02
N LYS A 153 -7.79 -25.93 -5.27
CA LYS A 153 -8.78 -25.29 -4.39
C LYS A 153 -8.75 -23.77 -4.55
N ASP A 154 -9.86 -23.11 -4.25
CA ASP A 154 -9.98 -21.65 -4.35
C ASP A 154 -9.50 -21.01 -3.04
N THR A 155 -8.21 -21.13 -2.74
CA THR A 155 -7.60 -20.74 -1.45
C THR A 155 -7.12 -19.31 -1.39
N HIS A 156 -7.06 -18.62 -2.54
CA HIS A 156 -6.47 -17.29 -2.63
C HIS A 156 -7.42 -16.29 -3.27
N ALA A 157 -7.45 -15.08 -2.72
CA ALA A 157 -8.29 -13.99 -3.20
C ALA A 157 -7.46 -12.89 -3.85
N GLY A 158 -7.97 -12.35 -4.97
CA GLY A 158 -7.65 -10.99 -5.42
C GLY A 158 -8.75 -10.03 -5.00
N ASN A 159 -8.51 -8.73 -5.14
CA ASN A 159 -9.49 -7.71 -4.79
C ASN A 159 -10.12 -7.12 -6.05
N LYS A 160 -11.43 -6.85 -6.00
CA LYS A 160 -12.15 -6.10 -7.02
C LYS A 160 -12.86 -4.91 -6.40
N VAL A 161 -12.95 -3.83 -7.15
CA VAL A 161 -13.64 -2.61 -6.74
C VAL A 161 -14.78 -2.34 -7.70
N ARG A 162 -15.97 -2.06 -7.17
CA ARG A 162 -17.16 -1.75 -7.96
C ARG A 162 -18.01 -0.61 -7.38
N PRO A 163 -18.85 0.04 -8.22
CA PRO A 163 -19.87 0.95 -7.73
C PRO A 163 -20.85 0.28 -6.75
N LEU A 164 -21.39 1.10 -5.84
CA LEU A 164 -22.46 0.69 -4.90
C LEU A 164 -23.80 0.61 -5.61
N THR A 165 -24.65 -0.33 -5.18
CA THR A 165 -26.07 -0.35 -5.55
C THR A 165 -26.88 0.67 -4.74
N ASP A 166 -28.11 0.94 -5.17
CA ASP A 166 -29.03 1.83 -4.43
C ASP A 166 -29.40 1.27 -3.05
N GLU A 167 -29.50 -0.05 -2.93
CA GLU A 167 -29.76 -0.73 -1.65
C GLU A 167 -28.55 -0.62 -0.72
N GLU A 168 -27.34 -0.86 -1.24
CA GLU A 168 -26.11 -0.78 -0.45
C GLU A 168 -25.88 0.64 0.10
N VAL A 169 -26.02 1.66 -0.75
CA VAL A 169 -25.80 3.06 -0.31
C VAL A 169 -26.85 3.53 0.69
N ALA A 170 -28.09 3.05 0.59
CA ALA A 170 -29.15 3.40 1.55
C ALA A 170 -28.84 2.93 2.97
N ASN A 171 -28.07 1.85 3.11
CA ASN A 171 -27.65 1.31 4.40
C ASN A 171 -26.44 2.05 5.02
N LEU A 172 -25.77 2.94 4.28
CA LEU A 172 -24.59 3.68 4.75
C LEU A 172 -25.00 4.90 5.59
N THR A 173 -25.18 4.67 6.89
CA THR A 173 -25.73 5.64 7.86
C THR A 173 -24.76 6.02 8.98
N SER A 174 -23.67 5.27 9.15
CA SER A 174 -22.66 5.48 10.20
C SER A 174 -21.28 5.06 9.72
N LEU A 175 -20.23 5.45 10.46
CA LEU A 175 -18.88 4.98 10.19
C LEU A 175 -18.80 3.44 10.24
N ASN A 176 -19.45 2.82 11.23
CA ASN A 176 -19.50 1.35 11.34
C ASN A 176 -20.16 0.72 10.10
N SER A 177 -21.22 1.31 9.56
CA SER A 177 -21.82 0.78 8.32
C SER A 177 -20.89 0.85 7.11
N LEU A 178 -19.93 1.79 7.08
CA LEU A 178 -18.90 1.79 6.03
C LEU A 178 -17.92 0.62 6.21
N ILE A 179 -17.52 0.35 7.45
CA ILE A 179 -16.60 -0.73 7.80
C ILE A 179 -17.25 -2.10 7.55
N ASP A 180 -18.45 -2.32 8.08
CA ASP A 180 -19.17 -3.59 8.02
C ASP A 180 -19.60 -3.98 6.59
N ASN A 181 -19.59 -3.02 5.65
CA ASN A 181 -19.99 -3.24 4.27
C ASN A 181 -18.82 -3.13 3.27
N ASP A 182 -17.57 -3.19 3.74
CA ASP A 182 -16.36 -3.16 2.91
C ASP A 182 -16.31 -1.94 1.98
N ILE A 183 -16.53 -0.75 2.55
CA ILE A 183 -16.60 0.51 1.79
C ILE A 183 -15.25 1.23 1.79
N ILE A 184 -14.80 1.63 0.60
CA ILE A 184 -13.58 2.42 0.38
C ILE A 184 -13.89 3.73 -0.36
N ASN A 185 -13.00 4.71 -0.27
CA ASN A 185 -13.06 5.92 -1.09
C ASN A 185 -12.76 5.58 -2.58
N ARG A 186 -13.45 6.20 -3.54
CA ARG A 186 -13.23 6.05 -4.99
C ARG A 186 -11.94 6.69 -5.51
N ARG A 187 -11.45 7.79 -4.93
CA ARG A 187 -10.48 8.75 -5.50
C ARG A 187 -9.30 8.12 -6.23
N SER A 188 -8.73 7.05 -5.69
CA SER A 188 -7.55 6.37 -6.24
C SER A 188 -7.86 4.99 -6.84
N TYR A 189 -9.13 4.61 -6.96
CA TYR A 189 -9.56 3.29 -7.40
C TYR A 189 -10.52 3.38 -8.60
N ASP A 190 -10.30 2.50 -9.57
CA ASP A 190 -11.08 2.47 -10.80
C ASP A 190 -12.40 1.71 -10.60
N ASP A 191 -13.41 2.08 -11.38
CA ASP A 191 -14.70 1.39 -11.40
C ASP A 191 -14.56 0.03 -12.10
N ASN A 192 -15.11 -1.02 -11.49
CA ASN A 192 -15.17 -2.37 -12.05
C ASN A 192 -13.80 -2.96 -12.39
N ARG A 193 -12.81 -2.66 -11.55
CA ARG A 193 -11.43 -3.16 -11.73
C ARG A 193 -11.16 -4.34 -10.80
N GLU A 194 -10.66 -5.41 -11.39
CA GLU A 194 -9.98 -6.48 -10.67
C GLU A 194 -8.50 -6.14 -10.54
N TYR A 195 -8.01 -6.09 -9.31
CA TYR A 195 -6.61 -5.88 -8.98
C TYR A 195 -5.93 -7.25 -8.91
N LYS A 196 -5.00 -7.46 -9.84
CA LYS A 196 -4.23 -8.70 -9.93
C LYS A 196 -3.34 -8.87 -8.70
N ARG A 197 -3.10 -10.13 -8.35
CA ARG A 197 -2.19 -10.56 -7.29
C ARG A 197 -0.75 -10.60 -7.76
#